data_AF-D4L2B4-F1
#
_entry.id   AF-D4L2B4-F1
#
_cell.length_a   1.000
_cell.length_b   1.000
_cell.length_c   1.000
_cell.angle_alpha   90.00
_cell.angle_beta   90.00
_cell.angle_gamma   90.00
#
_symmetry.space_group_name_H-M   'P 1'
#
loop_
_entity.id
_entity.type
_entity.pdbx_description
1 polymer ?
#
loop_
_entity_poly.entity_id
_entity_poly.type
_entity_poly.pdbx_seq_one_letter_code
_entity_poly.pdbx_strand_id
1 'polypeptide(L)'
;MTEYIKKHYRLILMSVFAALVCFGYQAFNSNIRIDTEELINHPGSTLGWLTIGRFGLVLLKRMLGLGVHRTIKSGILMLLFFILGGNVLTYGCYYFSGKKDGKPYWIFTLLYMTSNIWSFQFYFSLQQAEVAFAMLLMAVTGFFMCDLCFCEKYKENRSGKDLCKLFLSTVFIVLALGTYQALAVYYIAVCVMFFLLFFWQVNGKREKWGIRIIFLAAHFGISYLIYRGIAGTWFMAAGDYMEGQSNWGSEPAAECVKNVLRVVKNQLLTVGPRNFSFYVIGVLLAFYVIWIAWTRRTESGRAGFWIFAAGMIFMLITPFFYDNLCRCDAGDKDTVCTSGCGCISCDVWCDDIKRAADFRCTTGKTGAGQENVPMAAGNGQCGDIACNRSYRRSGLL
;
A
#
# COMPACT_ATOMS: atom_id res chain seq x y z
N MET A 1 1.10 -27.18 -0.94
CA MET A 1 0.19 -26.37 -1.76
C MET A 1 -0.98 -27.20 -2.32
N THR A 2 -0.75 -28.33 -3.00
CA THR A 2 -1.82 -29.17 -3.58
C THR A 2 -2.88 -29.62 -2.57
N GLU A 3 -2.46 -30.05 -1.38
CA GLU A 3 -3.37 -30.41 -0.29
C GLU A 3 -4.25 -29.23 0.15
N TYR A 4 -3.65 -28.05 0.31
CA TYR A 4 -4.37 -26.83 0.69
C TYR A 4 -5.41 -26.45 -0.36
N ILE A 5 -5.07 -26.50 -1.66
CA ILE A 5 -6.00 -26.18 -2.74
C ILE A 5 -7.19 -27.13 -2.71
N LYS A 6 -6.96 -28.44 -2.60
CA LYS A 6 -8.06 -29.44 -2.54
C LYS A 6 -8.98 -29.20 -1.35
N LYS A 7 -8.39 -28.87 -0.19
CA LYS A 7 -9.13 -28.72 1.07
C LYS A 7 -9.85 -27.39 1.22
N HIS A 8 -9.25 -26.32 0.73
CA HIS A 8 -9.72 -24.94 0.90
C HIS A 8 -10.09 -24.28 -0.43
N TYR A 9 -10.50 -25.05 -1.46
CA TYR A 9 -10.89 -24.48 -2.76
C TYR A 9 -12.03 -23.45 -2.64
N ARG A 10 -12.96 -23.66 -1.70
CA ARG A 10 -14.06 -22.70 -1.42
C ARG A 10 -13.53 -21.35 -0.96
N LEU A 11 -12.41 -21.35 -0.22
CA LEU A 11 -11.75 -20.14 0.24
C LEU A 11 -11.13 -19.36 -0.93
N ILE A 12 -10.52 -20.09 -1.86
CA ILE A 12 -9.98 -19.53 -3.11
C ILE A 12 -11.13 -18.91 -3.91
N LEU A 13 -12.23 -19.63 -4.10
CA LEU A 13 -13.40 -19.14 -4.84
C LEU A 13 -14.01 -17.88 -4.18
N MET A 14 -14.11 -17.88 -2.86
CA MET A 14 -14.58 -16.72 -2.09
C MET A 14 -13.66 -15.51 -2.28
N SER A 15 -12.35 -15.72 -2.34
CA SER A 15 -11.39 -14.63 -2.59
C SER A 15 -11.55 -14.03 -3.99
N VAL A 16 -11.85 -14.86 -4.99
CA VAL A 16 -12.16 -14.42 -6.37
C VAL A 16 -13.43 -13.59 -6.37
N PHE A 17 -14.50 -14.09 -5.75
CA PHE A 17 -15.78 -13.38 -5.66
C PHE A 17 -15.62 -12.02 -4.94
N ALA A 18 -14.96 -11.99 -3.79
CA ALA A 18 -14.72 -10.77 -3.03
C ALA A 18 -13.93 -9.73 -3.84
N ALA A 19 -12.83 -10.15 -4.48
CA ALA A 19 -12.02 -9.24 -5.30
C ALA A 19 -12.80 -8.70 -6.51
N LEU A 20 -13.64 -9.52 -7.15
CA LEU A 20 -14.49 -9.08 -8.26
C LEU A 20 -15.58 -8.10 -7.80
N VAL A 21 -16.23 -8.36 -6.67
CA VAL A 21 -17.26 -7.45 -6.14
C VAL A 21 -16.66 -6.11 -5.72
N CYS A 22 -15.52 -6.12 -5.02
CA CYS A 22 -14.91 -4.89 -4.52
C CYS A 22 -14.16 -4.09 -5.58
N PHE A 23 -13.45 -4.76 -6.49
CA PHE A 23 -12.52 -4.11 -7.43
C PHE A 23 -12.85 -4.35 -8.90
N GLY A 24 -13.83 -5.19 -9.24
CA GLY A 24 -14.16 -5.49 -10.63
C GLY A 24 -14.59 -4.24 -11.41
N TYR A 25 -15.46 -3.40 -10.83
CA TYR A 25 -15.84 -2.13 -11.45
C TYR A 25 -14.61 -1.26 -11.71
N GLN A 26 -13.75 -1.09 -10.70
CA GLN A 26 -12.52 -0.30 -10.79
C GLN A 26 -11.55 -0.86 -11.84
N ALA A 27 -11.37 -2.18 -11.90
CA ALA A 27 -10.44 -2.86 -12.79
C ALA A 27 -10.78 -2.65 -14.28
N PHE A 28 -12.08 -2.56 -14.60
CA PHE A 28 -12.56 -2.46 -15.98
C PHE A 28 -13.07 -1.06 -16.36
N ASN A 29 -13.04 -0.10 -15.44
CA ASN A 29 -13.48 1.26 -15.71
C ASN A 29 -12.45 2.01 -16.57
N SER A 30 -12.88 2.48 -17.74
CA SER A 30 -12.08 3.24 -18.71
C SER A 30 -12.10 4.75 -18.50
N ASN A 31 -12.61 5.23 -17.38
CA ASN A 31 -12.56 6.66 -17.05
C ASN A 31 -11.12 7.18 -17.11
N ILE A 32 -10.95 8.33 -17.77
CA ILE A 32 -9.68 9.05 -17.82
C ILE A 32 -9.40 9.55 -16.40
N ARG A 33 -8.32 9.05 -15.80
CA ARG A 33 -7.86 9.44 -14.45
C ARG A 33 -6.54 10.19 -14.56
N ILE A 34 -6.03 10.60 -13.40
CA ILE A 34 -4.71 11.21 -13.25
C ILE A 34 -3.66 10.40 -14.01
N ASP A 35 -2.78 11.10 -14.73
CA ASP A 35 -1.71 10.58 -15.60
C ASP A 35 -2.17 9.75 -16.81
N THR A 36 -3.47 9.54 -17.00
CA THR A 36 -4.01 8.70 -18.09
C THR A 36 -3.91 9.39 -19.44
N GLU A 37 -4.14 10.71 -19.48
CA GLU A 37 -4.02 11.50 -20.70
C GLU A 37 -2.60 11.50 -21.26
N GLU A 38 -1.59 11.58 -20.40
CA GLU A 38 -0.18 11.59 -20.82
C GLU A 38 0.22 10.28 -21.51
N LEU A 39 -0.28 9.11 -21.05
CA LEU A 39 0.02 7.84 -21.70
C LEU A 39 -0.79 7.63 -23.00
N ILE A 40 -1.93 8.29 -23.14
CA ILE A 40 -2.71 8.31 -24.38
C ILE A 40 -2.00 9.19 -25.42
N ASN A 41 -1.56 10.38 -25.01
CA ASN A 41 -0.92 11.37 -25.89
C ASN A 41 0.54 11.02 -26.21
N HIS A 42 1.24 10.38 -25.27
CA HIS A 42 2.65 9.97 -25.40
C HIS A 42 2.83 8.48 -25.08
N PRO A 43 2.46 7.57 -26.00
CA PRO A 43 2.65 6.14 -25.87
C PRO A 43 4.10 5.76 -25.53
N GLY A 44 4.31 4.94 -24.50
CA GLY A 44 5.64 4.52 -24.06
C GLY A 44 6.36 5.51 -23.14
N SER A 45 5.76 6.66 -22.83
CA SER A 45 6.28 7.59 -21.82
C SER A 45 6.46 6.91 -20.47
N THR A 46 7.57 7.22 -19.80
CA THR A 46 7.88 6.72 -18.46
C THR A 46 7.39 7.66 -17.37
N LEU A 47 6.71 8.78 -17.71
CA LEU A 47 6.07 9.69 -16.74
C LEU A 47 7.01 10.17 -15.61
N GLY A 48 8.32 10.22 -15.85
CA GLY A 48 9.31 10.53 -14.82
C GLY A 48 9.50 9.43 -13.75
N TRP A 49 8.93 8.23 -13.92
CA TRP A 49 9.03 7.14 -12.92
C TRP A 49 10.48 6.71 -12.65
N LEU A 50 11.35 6.78 -13.66
CA LEU A 50 12.77 6.47 -13.47
C LEU A 50 13.46 7.48 -12.55
N THR A 51 13.15 8.78 -12.70
CA THR A 51 13.78 9.86 -11.93
C THR A 51 13.29 9.93 -10.49
N ILE A 52 12.16 9.31 -10.17
CA ILE A 52 11.68 9.15 -8.78
C ILE A 52 12.01 7.77 -8.18
N GLY A 53 12.90 7.00 -8.83
CA GLY A 53 13.37 5.71 -8.33
C GLY A 53 12.37 4.55 -8.49
N ARG A 54 11.34 4.70 -9.35
CA ARG A 54 10.36 3.65 -9.68
C ARG A 54 10.77 2.84 -10.93
N PHE A 55 12.00 2.36 -10.96
CA PHE A 55 12.52 1.59 -12.10
C PHE A 55 11.86 0.22 -12.29
N GLY A 56 11.47 -0.42 -11.19
CA GLY A 56 10.75 -1.69 -11.19
C GLY A 56 9.37 -1.57 -11.83
N LEU A 57 8.70 -0.44 -11.61
CA LEU A 57 7.42 -0.14 -12.25
C LEU A 57 7.57 -0.12 -13.78
N VAL A 58 8.59 0.58 -14.28
CA VAL A 58 8.88 0.66 -15.72
C VAL A 58 9.23 -0.71 -16.29
N LEU A 59 10.05 -1.49 -15.58
CA LEU A 59 10.42 -2.84 -16.00
C LEU A 59 9.18 -3.74 -16.11
N LEU A 60 8.36 -3.79 -15.06
CA LEU A 60 7.14 -4.59 -15.04
C LEU A 60 6.14 -4.15 -16.12
N LYS A 61 5.99 -2.86 -16.33
CA LYS A 61 5.14 -2.30 -17.37
C LYS A 61 5.59 -2.75 -18.77
N ARG A 62 6.89 -2.82 -19.03
CA ARG A 62 7.45 -3.35 -20.28
C ARG A 62 7.22 -4.85 -20.41
N MET A 63 7.52 -5.63 -19.37
CA MET A 63 7.34 -7.09 -19.35
C MET A 63 5.88 -7.51 -19.55
N LEU A 64 4.94 -6.79 -18.93
CA LEU A 64 3.51 -7.05 -19.04
C LEU A 64 2.90 -6.45 -20.33
N GLY A 65 3.66 -5.69 -21.11
CA GLY A 65 3.19 -5.02 -22.32
C GLY A 65 2.07 -4.02 -22.03
N LEU A 66 2.27 -3.19 -21.00
CA LEU A 66 1.37 -2.12 -20.51
C LEU A 66 1.96 -0.72 -20.72
N GLY A 67 2.94 -0.58 -21.62
CA GLY A 67 3.54 0.70 -22.02
C GLY A 67 2.61 1.62 -22.82
N VAL A 68 1.42 1.13 -23.16
CA VAL A 68 0.34 1.87 -23.83
C VAL A 68 -0.94 1.72 -23.02
N HIS A 69 -1.86 2.68 -23.17
CA HIS A 69 -3.15 2.64 -22.47
C HIS A 69 -3.96 1.39 -22.86
N ARG A 70 -4.00 0.40 -21.95
CA ARG A 70 -4.73 -0.88 -22.12
C ARG A 70 -5.45 -1.25 -20.82
N THR A 71 -6.53 -0.55 -20.53
CA THR A 71 -7.30 -0.67 -19.27
C THR A 71 -7.77 -2.09 -18.99
N ILE A 72 -8.37 -2.77 -19.96
CA ILE A 72 -8.89 -4.13 -19.76
C ILE A 72 -7.76 -5.11 -19.40
N LYS A 73 -6.66 -5.08 -20.15
CA LYS A 73 -5.50 -5.95 -19.88
C LYS A 73 -4.89 -5.66 -18.50
N SER A 74 -4.74 -4.39 -18.15
CA SER A 74 -4.29 -3.96 -16.83
C SER A 74 -5.22 -4.47 -15.72
N GLY A 75 -6.54 -4.31 -15.88
CA GLY A 75 -7.55 -4.79 -14.93
C GLY A 75 -7.54 -6.30 -14.71
N ILE A 76 -7.49 -7.09 -15.79
CA ILE A 76 -7.40 -8.56 -15.68
C ILE A 76 -6.14 -8.98 -14.93
N LEU A 77 -4.99 -8.41 -15.30
CA LEU A 77 -3.71 -8.72 -14.65
C LEU A 77 -3.70 -8.29 -13.18
N MET A 78 -4.25 -7.12 -12.87
CA MET A 78 -4.40 -6.64 -11.49
C MET A 78 -5.23 -7.61 -10.66
N LEU A 79 -6.42 -8.02 -11.14
CA LEU A 79 -7.28 -8.97 -10.42
C LEU A 79 -6.56 -10.29 -10.22
N LEU A 80 -5.93 -10.82 -11.27
CA LEU A 80 -5.18 -12.08 -11.21
C LEU A 80 -4.06 -12.03 -10.17
N PHE A 81 -3.18 -11.03 -10.22
CA PHE A 81 -2.06 -10.92 -9.29
C PHE A 81 -2.52 -10.63 -7.86
N PHE A 82 -3.54 -9.79 -7.68
CA PHE A 82 -4.08 -9.47 -6.36
C PHE A 82 -4.72 -10.70 -5.70
N ILE A 83 -5.54 -11.46 -6.45
CA ILE A 83 -6.14 -12.72 -5.97
C ILE A 83 -5.04 -13.73 -5.63
N LEU A 84 -4.06 -13.93 -6.52
CA LEU A 84 -2.94 -14.84 -6.26
C LEU A 84 -2.16 -14.42 -5.01
N GLY A 85 -1.86 -13.12 -4.86
CA GLY A 85 -1.13 -12.58 -3.71
C GLY A 85 -1.85 -12.82 -2.39
N GLY A 86 -3.15 -12.50 -2.33
CA GLY A 86 -3.94 -12.75 -1.11
C GLY A 86 -4.10 -14.25 -0.79
N ASN A 87 -4.16 -15.11 -1.81
CA ASN A 87 -4.16 -16.56 -1.60
C ASN A 87 -2.80 -17.10 -1.13
N VAL A 88 -1.68 -16.57 -1.62
CA VAL A 88 -0.34 -16.89 -1.11
C VAL A 88 -0.22 -16.49 0.36
N LEU A 89 -0.71 -15.30 0.74
CA LEU A 89 -0.73 -14.87 2.14
C LEU A 89 -1.60 -15.78 3.00
N THR A 90 -2.79 -16.11 2.54
CA THR A 90 -3.72 -17.00 3.25
C THR A 90 -3.11 -18.40 3.42
N TYR A 91 -2.45 -18.91 2.37
CA TYR A 91 -1.70 -20.16 2.45
C TYR A 91 -0.54 -20.07 3.45
N GLY A 92 0.17 -18.93 3.49
CA GLY A 92 1.17 -18.65 4.52
C GLY A 92 0.58 -18.72 5.93
N CYS A 93 -0.58 -18.10 6.16
CA CYS A 93 -1.29 -18.18 7.43
C CYS A 93 -1.64 -19.63 7.80
N TYR A 94 -2.10 -20.43 6.84
CA TYR A 94 -2.32 -21.87 7.06
C TYR A 94 -1.02 -22.61 7.41
N TYR A 95 0.05 -22.37 6.65
CA TYR A 95 1.32 -23.06 6.79
C TYR A 95 2.02 -22.75 8.13
N PHE A 96 2.23 -21.47 8.45
CA PHE A 96 2.93 -21.02 9.65
C PHE A 96 2.11 -21.17 10.94
N SER A 97 0.82 -21.47 10.83
CA SER A 97 -0.02 -21.70 12.01
C SER A 97 -0.14 -23.19 12.39
N GLY A 98 0.61 -24.04 11.68
CA GLY A 98 0.71 -25.48 11.90
C GLY A 98 -0.26 -26.32 11.08
N LYS A 99 -0.76 -25.80 9.95
CA LYS A 99 -1.73 -26.49 9.06
C LYS A 99 -3.00 -26.96 9.79
N LYS A 100 -3.47 -26.16 10.75
CA LYS A 100 -4.65 -26.50 11.56
C LYS A 100 -5.93 -26.06 10.85
N ASP A 101 -6.86 -26.98 10.62
CA ASP A 101 -8.07 -26.70 9.82
C ASP A 101 -9.14 -25.87 10.52
N GLY A 102 -9.21 -25.98 11.86
CA GLY A 102 -10.23 -25.27 12.65
C GLY A 102 -10.01 -23.77 12.79
N LYS A 103 -8.99 -23.19 12.14
CA LYS A 103 -8.72 -21.75 12.21
C LYS A 103 -9.50 -21.00 11.11
N PRO A 104 -10.06 -19.83 11.41
CA PRO A 104 -10.94 -19.11 10.48
C PRO A 104 -10.11 -18.31 9.45
N TYR A 105 -9.36 -18.99 8.58
CA TYR A 105 -8.56 -18.33 7.52
C TYR A 105 -9.41 -17.47 6.58
N TRP A 106 -10.71 -17.80 6.45
CA TRP A 106 -11.66 -17.03 5.67
C TRP A 106 -11.85 -15.59 6.15
N ILE A 107 -11.73 -15.33 7.45
CA ILE A 107 -11.81 -13.97 7.99
C ILE A 107 -10.63 -13.15 7.47
N PHE A 108 -9.41 -13.70 7.54
CA PHE A 108 -8.23 -13.03 7.02
C PHE A 108 -8.36 -12.76 5.52
N THR A 109 -8.75 -13.77 4.74
CA THR A 109 -8.91 -13.63 3.29
C THR A 109 -9.93 -12.56 2.94
N LEU A 110 -11.11 -12.53 3.59
CA LEU A 110 -12.10 -11.49 3.33
C LEU A 110 -11.60 -10.12 3.71
N LEU A 111 -11.08 -9.94 4.94
CA LEU A 111 -10.56 -8.64 5.38
C LEU A 111 -9.45 -8.12 4.47
N TYR A 112 -8.58 -9.00 3.98
CA TYR A 112 -7.56 -8.63 3.00
C TYR A 112 -8.20 -8.24 1.66
N MET A 113 -9.10 -9.06 1.11
CA MET A 113 -9.70 -8.84 -0.21
C MET A 113 -10.68 -7.66 -0.24
N THR A 114 -11.24 -7.23 0.88
CA THR A 114 -12.22 -6.13 0.95
C THR A 114 -11.64 -4.88 1.60
N SER A 115 -10.34 -4.84 1.90
CA SER A 115 -9.75 -3.68 2.57
C SER A 115 -9.76 -2.44 1.67
N ASN A 116 -10.30 -1.33 2.20
CA ASN A 116 -10.37 -0.05 1.50
C ASN A 116 -8.98 0.51 1.14
N ILE A 117 -7.91 0.07 1.81
CA ILE A 117 -6.54 0.52 1.51
C ILE A 117 -6.12 0.15 0.08
N TRP A 118 -6.66 -0.94 -0.47
CA TRP A 118 -6.35 -1.35 -1.83
C TRP A 118 -7.08 -0.52 -2.87
N SER A 119 -8.28 -0.01 -2.56
CA SER A 119 -9.03 0.89 -3.45
C SER A 119 -8.20 2.12 -3.82
N PHE A 120 -7.50 2.65 -2.82
CA PHE A 120 -6.57 3.75 -2.96
C PHE A 120 -5.37 3.40 -3.85
N GLN A 121 -4.81 2.20 -3.71
CA GLN A 121 -3.69 1.76 -4.56
C GLN A 121 -4.12 1.50 -6.01
N PHE A 122 -5.27 0.86 -6.20
CA PHE A 122 -5.80 0.51 -7.53
C PHE A 122 -6.52 1.66 -8.21
N TYR A 123 -6.70 2.80 -7.53
CA TYR A 123 -7.18 4.03 -8.14
C TYR A 123 -6.34 4.44 -9.36
N PHE A 124 -5.02 4.24 -9.28
CA PHE A 124 -4.07 4.49 -10.37
C PHE A 124 -4.09 3.35 -11.39
N SER A 125 -5.07 3.38 -12.29
CA SER A 125 -5.31 2.32 -13.29
C SER A 125 -4.12 2.05 -14.23
N LEU A 126 -3.20 3.01 -14.36
CA LEU A 126 -1.97 2.86 -15.14
C LEU A 126 -0.86 2.05 -14.47
N GLN A 127 -0.93 1.87 -13.14
CA GLN A 127 0.10 1.19 -12.32
C GLN A 127 -0.48 0.00 -11.53
N GLN A 128 -1.81 -0.16 -11.51
CA GLN A 128 -2.50 -1.14 -10.68
C GLN A 128 -2.03 -2.58 -10.92
N ALA A 129 -1.73 -2.96 -12.16
CA ALA A 129 -1.29 -4.32 -12.50
C ALA A 129 0.14 -4.60 -12.03
N GLU A 130 1.05 -3.65 -12.28
CA GLU A 130 2.44 -3.72 -11.88
C GLU A 130 2.56 -3.74 -10.35
N VAL A 131 1.80 -2.89 -9.65
CA VAL A 131 1.78 -2.87 -8.19
C VAL A 131 1.16 -4.15 -7.62
N ALA A 132 0.06 -4.66 -8.19
CA ALA A 132 -0.51 -5.94 -7.76
C ALA A 132 0.48 -7.11 -7.96
N PHE A 133 1.25 -7.08 -9.05
CA PHE A 133 2.32 -8.07 -9.27
C PHE A 133 3.44 -7.93 -8.23
N ALA A 134 3.89 -6.71 -7.96
CA ALA A 134 4.87 -6.45 -6.91
C ALA A 134 4.37 -6.91 -5.52
N MET A 135 3.08 -6.70 -5.20
CA MET A 135 2.48 -7.22 -3.96
C MET A 135 2.50 -8.75 -3.89
N LEU A 136 2.21 -9.45 -5.00
CA LEU A 136 2.35 -10.91 -5.09
C LEU A 136 3.81 -11.34 -4.85
N LEU A 137 4.78 -10.68 -5.49
CA LEU A 137 6.20 -10.95 -5.26
C LEU A 137 6.59 -10.76 -3.79
N MET A 138 6.07 -9.71 -3.14
CA MET A 138 6.30 -9.46 -1.71
C MET A 138 5.68 -10.52 -0.80
N ALA A 139 4.50 -11.04 -1.13
CA ALA A 139 3.89 -12.15 -0.40
C ALA A 139 4.74 -13.42 -0.52
N VAL A 140 5.24 -13.72 -1.73
CA VAL A 140 6.14 -14.87 -1.98
C VAL A 140 7.46 -14.71 -1.23
N THR A 141 8.08 -13.53 -1.27
CA THR A 141 9.30 -13.22 -0.51
C THR A 141 9.08 -13.38 0.99
N GLY A 142 7.98 -12.83 1.53
CA GLY A 142 7.63 -12.98 2.94
C GLY A 142 7.51 -14.45 3.34
N PHE A 143 6.88 -15.27 2.48
CA PHE A 143 6.78 -16.71 2.69
C PHE A 143 8.16 -17.39 2.66
N PHE A 144 8.97 -17.18 1.62
CA PHE A 144 10.30 -17.80 1.49
C PHE A 144 11.22 -17.41 2.65
N MET A 145 11.26 -16.14 3.01
CA MET A 145 12.13 -15.67 4.08
C MET A 145 11.68 -16.16 5.45
N CYS A 146 10.39 -16.16 5.74
CA CYS A 146 9.89 -16.72 7.01
C CYS A 146 10.06 -18.25 7.06
N ASP A 147 9.94 -18.95 5.92
CA ASP A 147 10.19 -20.40 5.84
C ASP A 147 11.66 -20.72 6.14
N LEU A 148 12.59 -20.02 5.49
CA LEU A 148 14.02 -20.11 5.77
C LEU A 148 14.34 -19.77 7.24
N CYS A 149 13.78 -18.66 7.74
CA CYS A 149 14.11 -18.15 9.06
C CYS A 149 13.47 -18.93 10.19
N PHE A 150 12.30 -19.54 10.00
CA PHE A 150 11.51 -20.14 11.07
C PHE A 150 11.22 -21.61 10.86
N CYS A 151 11.02 -22.11 9.65
CA CYS A 151 10.67 -23.52 9.48
C CYS A 151 11.87 -24.46 9.36
N GLU A 152 13.10 -23.94 9.15
CA GLU A 152 14.32 -24.75 9.15
C GLU A 152 14.68 -25.25 10.56
N LYS A 153 14.05 -26.36 10.93
CA LYS A 153 14.58 -27.39 11.81
C LYS A 153 15.18 -28.43 10.84
N TYR A 154 16.47 -28.79 10.97
CA TYR A 154 17.17 -29.84 10.19
C TYR A 154 17.77 -29.50 8.81
N LYS A 155 18.70 -28.55 8.71
CA LYS A 155 19.76 -28.64 7.70
C LYS A 155 21.07 -28.09 8.25
N GLU A 156 21.99 -29.00 8.55
CA GLU A 156 23.38 -28.69 8.90
C GLU A 156 24.14 -28.08 7.71
N ASN A 157 23.60 -28.25 6.48
CA ASN A 157 24.08 -27.62 5.25
C ASN A 157 22.95 -26.89 4.53
N ARG A 158 23.13 -25.58 4.25
CA ARG A 158 22.25 -24.84 3.33
C ARG A 158 22.20 -25.57 1.99
N SER A 159 21.02 -26.01 1.58
CA SER A 159 20.83 -26.64 0.28
C SER A 159 20.82 -25.58 -0.81
N GLY A 160 21.16 -25.95 -2.06
CA GLY A 160 21.02 -25.05 -3.21
C GLY A 160 19.61 -24.46 -3.37
N LYS A 161 18.58 -25.17 -2.90
CA LYS A 161 17.19 -24.67 -2.83
C LYS A 161 17.03 -23.47 -1.90
N ASP A 162 17.78 -23.44 -0.80
CA ASP A 162 17.67 -22.41 0.23
C ASP A 162 18.41 -21.14 -0.24
N LEU A 163 19.53 -21.31 -0.95
CA LEU A 163 20.21 -20.22 -1.67
C LEU A 163 19.35 -19.64 -2.79
N CYS A 164 18.65 -20.49 -3.56
CA CYS A 164 17.73 -20.03 -4.60
C CYS A 164 16.58 -19.20 -4.00
N LYS A 165 15.97 -19.65 -2.90
CA LYS A 165 14.96 -18.87 -2.18
C LYS A 165 15.49 -17.52 -1.72
N LEU A 166 16.70 -17.47 -1.15
CA LEU A 166 17.32 -16.23 -0.69
C LEU A 166 17.58 -15.26 -1.85
N PHE A 167 18.19 -15.75 -2.93
CA PHE A 167 18.47 -14.97 -4.12
C PHE A 167 17.19 -14.43 -4.76
N LEU A 168 16.19 -15.28 -5.00
CA LEU A 168 14.89 -14.87 -5.55
C LEU A 168 14.18 -13.86 -4.65
N SER A 169 14.22 -14.06 -3.33
CA SER A 169 13.64 -13.12 -2.37
C SER A 169 14.30 -11.74 -2.45
N THR A 170 15.63 -11.70 -2.59
CA THR A 170 16.36 -10.43 -2.77
C THR A 170 15.94 -9.73 -4.06
N VAL A 171 15.92 -10.45 -5.19
CA VAL A 171 15.49 -9.90 -6.50
C VAL A 171 14.06 -9.37 -6.43
N PHE A 172 13.14 -10.13 -5.82
CA PHE A 172 11.74 -9.75 -5.70
C PHE A 172 11.52 -8.52 -4.82
N ILE A 173 12.23 -8.39 -3.68
CA ILE A 173 12.15 -7.17 -2.86
C ILE A 173 12.67 -5.97 -3.65
N VAL A 174 13.84 -6.08 -4.27
CA VAL A 174 14.43 -4.96 -5.04
C VAL A 174 13.48 -4.50 -6.13
N LEU A 175 12.88 -5.45 -6.85
CA LEU A 175 11.90 -5.15 -7.90
C LEU A 175 10.62 -4.52 -7.34
N ALA A 176 10.11 -5.01 -6.21
CA ALA A 176 8.91 -4.47 -5.59
C ALA A 176 9.12 -3.06 -5.03
N LEU A 177 10.24 -2.81 -4.35
CA LEU A 177 10.61 -1.47 -3.88
C LEU A 177 10.83 -0.50 -5.05
N GLY A 178 11.44 -0.99 -6.14
CA GLY A 178 11.54 -0.27 -7.40
C GLY A 178 10.20 -0.08 -8.11
N THR A 179 9.14 -0.78 -7.72
CA THR A 179 7.79 -0.57 -8.26
C THR A 179 7.03 0.46 -7.44
N TYR A 180 7.03 0.27 -6.11
CA TYR A 180 6.35 1.17 -5.19
C TYR A 180 7.00 1.11 -3.81
N GLN A 181 7.55 2.23 -3.35
CA GLN A 181 8.38 2.28 -2.13
C GLN A 181 7.61 1.86 -0.87
N ALA A 182 6.31 2.16 -0.78
CA ALA A 182 5.48 1.80 0.36
C ALA A 182 5.32 0.27 0.56
N LEU A 183 5.66 -0.55 -0.44
CA LEU A 183 5.69 -2.01 -0.28
C LEU A 183 6.74 -2.49 0.74
N ALA A 184 7.66 -1.63 1.16
CA ALA A 184 8.52 -1.85 2.33
C ALA A 184 7.70 -2.17 3.60
N VAL A 185 6.68 -1.37 3.89
CA VAL A 185 5.82 -1.55 5.08
C VAL A 185 5.00 -2.82 4.96
N TYR A 186 4.50 -3.09 3.75
CA TYR A 186 3.78 -4.31 3.44
C TYR A 186 4.63 -5.56 3.71
N TYR A 187 5.91 -5.56 3.30
CA TYR A 187 6.85 -6.64 3.62
C TYR A 187 6.95 -6.92 5.11
N ILE A 188 7.19 -5.84 5.87
CA ILE A 188 7.43 -5.89 7.31
C ILE A 188 6.18 -6.47 7.98
N ALA A 189 4.99 -6.00 7.61
CA ALA A 189 3.72 -6.51 8.12
C ALA A 189 3.55 -8.02 7.83
N VAL A 190 3.85 -8.47 6.61
CA VAL A 190 3.77 -9.89 6.24
C VAL A 190 4.74 -10.74 7.06
N CYS A 191 5.99 -10.30 7.21
CA CYS A 191 6.99 -11.01 8.00
C CYS A 191 6.60 -11.12 9.48
N VAL A 192 6.11 -10.02 10.06
CA VAL A 192 5.66 -9.98 11.46
C VAL A 192 4.45 -10.89 11.67
N MET A 193 3.49 -10.86 10.75
CA MET A 193 2.31 -11.72 10.80
C MET A 193 2.70 -13.21 10.79
N PHE A 194 3.55 -13.64 9.84
CA PHE A 194 4.01 -15.03 9.79
C PHE A 194 4.86 -15.41 11.00
N PHE A 195 5.72 -14.51 11.48
CA PHE A 195 6.46 -14.70 12.72
C PHE A 195 5.52 -14.95 13.91
N LEU A 196 4.50 -14.11 14.11
CA LEU A 196 3.56 -14.22 15.23
C LEU A 196 2.78 -15.54 15.17
N LEU A 197 2.30 -15.93 13.99
CA LEU A 197 1.60 -17.21 13.80
C LEU A 197 2.48 -18.41 14.13
N PHE A 198 3.72 -18.39 13.66
CA PHE A 198 4.69 -19.46 13.91
C PHE A 198 5.13 -19.49 15.38
N PHE A 199 5.39 -18.32 15.97
CA PHE A 199 5.76 -18.16 17.37
C PHE A 199 4.65 -18.72 18.29
N TRP A 200 3.39 -18.41 17.98
CA TRP A 200 2.23 -18.96 18.66
C TRP A 200 2.10 -20.47 18.47
N GLN A 201 2.36 -20.98 17.27
CA GLN A 201 2.31 -22.43 16.99
C GLN A 201 3.28 -23.22 17.89
N VAL A 202 4.49 -22.72 18.11
CA VAL A 202 5.54 -23.40 18.89
C VAL A 202 5.56 -23.00 20.36
N ASN A 203 4.54 -22.27 20.84
CA ASN A 203 4.45 -21.71 22.20
C ASN A 203 5.72 -20.94 22.62
N GLY A 204 6.39 -20.25 21.70
CA GLY A 204 7.62 -19.51 21.99
C GLY A 204 8.84 -20.34 22.39
N LYS A 205 8.75 -21.68 22.46
CA LYS A 205 9.78 -22.60 23.01
C LYS A 205 11.06 -22.75 22.17
N ARG A 206 11.24 -21.95 21.12
CA ARG A 206 12.42 -22.06 20.24
C ARG A 206 13.55 -21.18 20.75
N GLU A 207 14.77 -21.69 20.68
CA GLU A 207 15.96 -20.88 20.95
C GLU A 207 16.33 -19.98 19.76
N LYS A 208 16.99 -18.86 20.06
CA LYS A 208 17.60 -17.92 19.08
C LYS A 208 16.63 -17.14 18.19
N TRP A 209 15.47 -16.74 18.72
CA TRP A 209 14.55 -15.83 18.02
C TRP A 209 15.24 -14.54 17.56
N GLY A 210 16.08 -13.94 18.39
CA GLY A 210 16.79 -12.69 18.08
C GLY A 210 17.65 -12.79 16.81
N ILE A 211 18.44 -13.85 16.66
CA ILE A 211 19.31 -14.05 15.48
C ILE A 211 18.46 -14.19 14.20
N ARG A 212 17.31 -14.88 14.28
CA ARG A 212 16.40 -15.06 13.13
C ARG A 212 15.75 -13.74 12.71
N ILE A 213 15.36 -12.92 13.68
CA ILE A 213 14.83 -11.57 13.44
C ILE A 213 15.91 -10.66 12.84
N ILE A 214 17.13 -10.70 13.38
CA ILE A 214 18.28 -9.96 12.83
C ILE A 214 18.56 -10.39 11.40
N PHE A 215 18.47 -11.68 11.07
CA PHE A 215 18.66 -12.16 9.71
C PHE A 215 17.58 -11.62 8.75
N LEU A 216 16.31 -11.58 9.15
CA LEU A 216 15.23 -10.95 8.36
C LEU A 216 15.50 -9.45 8.15
N ALA A 217 15.88 -8.74 9.21
CA ALA A 217 16.20 -7.32 9.15
C ALA A 217 17.42 -7.05 8.26
N ALA A 218 18.46 -7.89 8.34
CA ALA A 218 19.65 -7.81 7.50
C ALA A 218 19.32 -8.07 6.03
N HIS A 219 18.52 -9.09 5.72
CA HIS A 219 18.06 -9.35 4.35
C HIS A 219 17.29 -8.16 3.77
N PHE A 220 16.37 -7.59 4.55
CA PHE A 220 15.64 -6.38 4.14
C PHE A 220 16.58 -5.20 3.93
N GLY A 221 17.49 -4.93 4.87
CA GLY A 221 18.45 -3.84 4.79
C GLY A 221 19.37 -3.94 3.59
N ILE A 222 19.94 -5.13 3.33
CA ILE A 222 20.77 -5.39 2.15
C ILE A 222 19.96 -5.18 0.86
N SER A 223 18.74 -5.73 0.79
CA SER A 223 17.88 -5.56 -0.38
C SER A 223 17.51 -4.08 -0.62
N TYR A 224 17.24 -3.33 0.44
CA TYR A 224 16.97 -1.90 0.38
C TYR A 224 18.19 -1.10 -0.11
N LEU A 225 19.39 -1.43 0.36
CA LEU A 225 20.64 -0.82 -0.11
C LEU A 225 20.89 -1.10 -1.59
N ILE A 226 20.63 -2.33 -2.05
CA ILE A 226 20.72 -2.68 -3.48
C ILE A 226 19.72 -1.86 -4.29
N TYR A 227 18.46 -1.80 -3.86
CA TYR A 227 17.43 -0.95 -4.46
C TYR A 227 17.88 0.51 -4.58
N ARG A 228 18.36 1.10 -3.47
CA ARG A 228 18.81 2.49 -3.41
C ARG A 228 20.03 2.72 -4.31
N GLY A 229 20.96 1.76 -4.34
CA GLY A 229 22.12 1.78 -5.22
C GLY A 229 21.72 1.84 -6.68
N ILE A 230 20.82 0.96 -7.12
CA ILE A 230 20.31 0.95 -8.50
C ILE A 230 19.59 2.26 -8.83
N ALA A 231 18.66 2.70 -7.96
CA ALA A 231 17.89 3.92 -8.18
C ALA A 231 18.79 5.17 -8.29
N GLY A 232 19.77 5.31 -7.38
CA GLY A 232 20.66 6.47 -7.35
C GLY A 232 21.72 6.46 -8.44
N THR A 233 22.34 5.31 -8.72
CA THR A 233 23.48 5.25 -9.66
C THR A 233 23.07 5.10 -11.12
N TRP A 234 22.06 4.30 -11.42
CA TRP A 234 21.70 3.97 -12.80
C TRP A 234 20.60 4.84 -13.37
N PHE A 235 19.70 5.33 -12.50
CA PHE A 235 18.56 6.13 -12.92
C PHE A 235 18.64 7.58 -12.46
N MET A 236 19.75 7.96 -11.81
CA MET A 236 19.99 9.30 -11.25
C MET A 236 18.74 9.84 -10.57
N ALA A 237 18.08 8.99 -9.77
CA ALA A 237 16.83 9.38 -9.13
C ALA A 237 17.09 10.62 -8.26
N ALA A 238 16.59 11.77 -8.70
CA ALA A 238 16.82 13.04 -8.03
C ALA A 238 15.99 13.05 -6.75
N GLY A 239 16.65 13.37 -5.63
CA GLY A 239 16.05 13.34 -4.30
C GLY A 239 14.83 14.25 -4.17
N ASP A 240 14.72 15.31 -4.96
CA ASP A 240 13.77 16.41 -4.78
C ASP A 240 12.31 15.96 -4.57
N TYR A 241 11.84 14.96 -5.32
CA TYR A 241 10.45 14.50 -5.20
C TYR A 241 10.18 13.75 -3.88
N MET A 242 11.07 12.85 -3.47
CA MET A 242 10.86 12.01 -2.28
C MET A 242 11.39 12.68 -1.00
N GLU A 243 12.48 13.44 -1.09
CA GLU A 243 13.05 14.22 0.01
C GLU A 243 12.14 15.41 0.36
N GLY A 244 11.49 16.04 -0.63
CA GLY A 244 10.47 17.07 -0.40
C GLY A 244 9.19 16.54 0.24
N GLN A 245 8.96 15.22 0.19
CA GLN A 245 7.80 14.57 0.79
C GLN A 245 8.06 14.13 2.23
N SER A 246 9.30 13.89 2.64
CA SER A 246 9.65 13.49 4.01
C SER A 246 9.85 14.66 4.97
N ASN A 247 9.12 14.65 6.09
CA ASN A 247 9.38 15.59 7.20
C ASN A 247 10.58 15.15 8.06
N TRP A 248 10.98 13.87 7.98
CA TRP A 248 12.17 13.40 8.69
C TRP A 248 13.44 13.98 8.09
N GLY A 249 14.27 14.59 8.95
CA GLY A 249 15.53 15.22 8.56
C GLY A 249 15.37 16.66 8.06
N SER A 250 14.14 17.10 7.80
CA SER A 250 13.79 18.49 7.41
C SER A 250 13.13 19.26 8.56
N GLU A 251 12.24 18.62 9.33
CA GLU A 251 11.60 19.18 10.51
C GLU A 251 12.18 18.62 11.83
N PRO A 252 12.04 19.34 12.96
CA PRO A 252 12.39 18.81 14.27
C PRO A 252 11.63 17.51 14.55
N ALA A 253 12.33 16.50 15.08
CA ALA A 253 11.77 15.17 15.34
C ALA A 253 10.48 15.21 16.21
N ALA A 254 10.36 16.19 17.10
CA ALA A 254 9.16 16.36 17.93
C ALA A 254 7.90 16.71 17.11
N GLU A 255 8.02 17.53 16.06
CA GLU A 255 6.90 17.85 15.18
C GLU A 255 6.53 16.66 14.29
N CYS A 256 7.52 15.91 13.79
CA CYS A 256 7.25 14.64 13.09
C CYS A 256 6.45 13.68 13.98
N VAL A 257 6.89 13.46 15.23
CA VAL A 257 6.18 12.59 16.19
C VAL A 257 4.77 13.09 16.47
N LYS A 258 4.58 14.41 16.64
CA LYS A 258 3.27 15.02 16.86
C LYS A 258 2.34 14.83 15.66
N ASN A 259 2.86 14.89 14.44
CA ASN A 259 2.10 14.61 13.22
C ASN A 259 1.68 13.14 13.15
N VAL A 260 2.56 12.19 13.48
CA VAL A 260 2.19 10.76 13.61
C VAL A 260 1.07 10.57 14.61
N LEU A 261 1.22 11.13 15.81
CA LEU A 261 0.23 10.99 16.88
C LEU A 261 -1.13 11.59 16.48
N ARG A 262 -1.13 12.65 15.66
CA ARG A 262 -2.36 13.22 15.09
C ARG A 262 -3.02 12.25 14.12
N VAL A 263 -2.26 11.60 13.24
CA VAL A 263 -2.81 10.60 12.31
C VAL A 263 -3.34 9.38 13.07
N VAL A 264 -2.60 8.88 14.06
CA VAL A 264 -3.05 7.80 14.95
C VAL A 264 -4.36 8.19 15.66
N LYS A 265 -4.43 9.40 16.23
CA LYS A 265 -5.66 9.92 16.85
C LYS A 265 -6.82 9.95 15.87
N ASN A 266 -6.60 10.44 14.65
CA ASN A 266 -7.66 10.55 13.65
C ASN A 266 -8.14 9.18 13.16
N GLN A 267 -7.24 8.19 13.04
CA GLN A 267 -7.60 6.80 12.73
C GLN A 267 -8.38 6.14 13.89
N LEU A 268 -7.97 6.38 15.14
CA LEU A 268 -8.68 5.85 16.32
C LEU A 268 -10.07 6.47 16.50
N LEU A 269 -10.24 7.75 16.16
CA LEU A 269 -11.52 8.45 16.25
C LEU A 269 -12.35 8.34 14.97
N THR A 270 -11.85 7.68 13.93
CA THR A 270 -12.48 7.58 12.60
C THR A 270 -12.86 8.96 12.01
N VAL A 271 -12.05 9.98 12.30
CA VAL A 271 -12.32 11.37 11.91
C VAL A 271 -11.86 11.61 10.49
N GLY A 272 -12.82 11.88 9.60
CA GLY A 272 -12.59 12.20 8.19
C GLY A 272 -12.78 10.98 7.27
N PRO A 273 -13.22 11.21 6.02
CA PRO A 273 -13.61 10.14 5.09
C PRO A 273 -12.49 9.15 4.76
N ARG A 274 -11.24 9.56 5.00
CA ARG A 274 -10.01 8.80 4.72
C ARG A 274 -9.60 7.86 5.86
N ASN A 275 -10.16 8.08 7.06
CA ASN A 275 -9.80 7.38 8.29
C ASN A 275 -10.87 6.38 8.73
N PHE A 276 -11.86 6.10 7.87
CA PHE A 276 -12.82 5.02 8.10
C PHE A 276 -12.12 3.67 7.90
N SER A 277 -11.75 3.03 9.01
CA SER A 277 -11.03 1.76 9.00
C SER A 277 -11.46 0.85 10.15
N PHE A 278 -11.21 -0.45 10.01
CA PHE A 278 -11.36 -1.44 11.09
C PHE A 278 -10.21 -1.38 12.10
N TYR A 279 -9.41 -0.30 12.12
CA TYR A 279 -8.19 -0.19 12.92
C TYR A 279 -8.48 -0.27 14.42
N VAL A 280 -9.53 0.42 14.92
CA VAL A 280 -9.93 0.38 16.34
C VAL A 280 -10.25 -1.05 16.78
N ILE A 281 -11.03 -1.78 15.98
CA ILE A 281 -11.34 -3.19 16.23
C ILE A 281 -10.06 -4.03 16.24
N GLY A 282 -9.14 -3.78 15.29
CA GLY A 282 -7.83 -4.42 15.26
C GLY A 282 -7.01 -4.19 16.53
N VAL A 283 -7.00 -2.96 17.06
CA VAL A 283 -6.34 -2.60 18.33
C VAL A 283 -6.97 -3.37 19.51
N LEU A 284 -8.30 -3.38 19.62
CA LEU A 284 -9.00 -4.10 20.67
C LEU A 284 -8.72 -5.61 20.63
N LEU A 285 -8.77 -6.21 19.43
CA LEU A 285 -8.43 -7.62 19.22
C LEU A 285 -6.98 -7.92 19.57
N ALA A 286 -6.04 -7.03 19.23
CA ALA A 286 -4.64 -7.19 19.58
C ALA A 286 -4.43 -7.19 21.09
N PHE A 287 -5.05 -6.26 21.83
CA PHE A 287 -4.99 -6.25 23.30
C PHE A 287 -5.64 -7.49 23.91
N TYR A 288 -6.77 -7.95 23.37
CA TYR A 288 -7.40 -9.20 23.80
C TYR A 288 -6.48 -10.42 23.59
N VAL A 289 -5.80 -10.50 22.45
CA VAL A 289 -4.84 -11.58 22.17
C VAL A 289 -3.60 -11.49 23.07
N ILE A 290 -3.10 -10.28 23.37
CA ILE A 290 -2.03 -10.07 24.35
C ILE A 290 -2.49 -10.52 25.75
N TRP A 291 -3.73 -10.24 26.14
CA TRP A 291 -4.29 -10.69 27.41
C TRP A 291 -4.39 -12.22 27.49
N ILE A 292 -4.83 -12.90 26.42
CA ILE A 292 -4.78 -14.37 26.35
C ILE A 292 -3.33 -14.89 26.44
N ALA A 293 -2.38 -14.23 25.77
CA ALA A 293 -0.97 -14.61 25.86
C ALA A 293 -0.43 -14.46 27.29
N TRP A 294 -0.88 -13.44 28.02
CA TRP A 294 -0.53 -13.21 29.41
C TRP A 294 -1.07 -14.31 30.34
N THR A 295 -2.33 -14.72 30.16
CA THR A 295 -2.90 -15.82 30.97
C THR A 295 -2.20 -17.16 30.71
N ARG A 296 -1.66 -17.36 29.51
CA ARG A 296 -0.88 -18.55 29.13
C ARG A 296 0.63 -18.41 29.28
N ARG A 297 1.12 -17.36 29.95
CA ARG A 297 2.57 -17.05 30.05
C ARG A 297 3.40 -18.13 30.73
N THR A 298 2.77 -19.00 31.53
CA THR A 298 3.42 -20.14 32.17
C THR A 298 3.85 -21.20 31.15
N GLU A 299 3.17 -21.31 30.02
CA GLU A 299 3.48 -22.28 28.95
C GLU A 299 4.57 -21.81 27.99
N SER A 300 4.63 -20.49 27.74
CA SER A 300 5.56 -19.85 26.80
C SER A 300 6.82 -19.26 27.45
N GLY A 301 6.80 -19.11 28.77
CA GLY A 301 7.83 -18.43 29.54
C GLY A 301 7.72 -16.90 29.46
N ARG A 302 8.26 -16.22 30.48
CA ARG A 302 8.16 -14.76 30.62
C ARG A 302 8.81 -14.01 29.44
N ALA A 303 9.95 -14.49 28.94
CA ALA A 303 10.60 -13.93 27.77
C ALA A 303 9.77 -14.12 26.49
N GLY A 304 9.11 -15.27 26.34
CA GLY A 304 8.28 -15.56 25.19
C GLY A 304 7.05 -14.66 25.09
N PHE A 305 6.40 -14.37 26.23
CA PHE A 305 5.32 -13.39 26.31
C PHE A 305 5.75 -12.01 25.81
N TRP A 306 6.88 -11.47 26.28
CA TRP A 306 7.32 -10.12 25.91
C TRP A 306 7.68 -10.01 24.42
N ILE A 307 8.29 -11.06 23.84
CA ILE A 307 8.56 -11.11 22.40
C ILE A 307 7.25 -11.08 21.60
N PHE A 308 6.26 -11.87 22.02
CA PHE A 308 4.96 -11.89 21.35
C PHE A 308 4.22 -10.55 21.46
N ALA A 309 4.18 -9.97 22.67
CA ALA A 309 3.55 -8.67 22.90
C ALA A 309 4.24 -7.56 22.08
N ALA A 310 5.57 -7.55 22.03
CA ALA A 310 6.33 -6.62 21.22
C ALA A 310 6.00 -6.77 19.72
N GLY A 311 5.91 -8.00 19.21
CA GLY A 311 5.53 -8.25 17.82
C GLY A 311 4.09 -7.80 17.49
N MET A 312 3.15 -8.01 18.42
CA MET A 312 1.76 -7.53 18.27
C MET A 312 1.69 -6.00 18.24
N ILE A 313 2.38 -5.31 19.16
CA ILE A 313 2.46 -3.85 19.19
C ILE A 313 3.13 -3.33 17.92
N PHE A 314 4.22 -3.96 17.49
CA PHE A 314 4.91 -3.60 16.26
C PHE A 314 4.00 -3.73 15.03
N MET A 315 3.18 -4.77 14.95
CA MET A 315 2.18 -4.94 13.89
C MET A 315 1.15 -3.80 13.86
N LEU A 316 0.72 -3.31 15.04
CA LEU A 316 -0.22 -2.17 15.13
C LEU A 316 0.39 -0.85 14.71
N ILE A 317 1.70 -0.66 14.94
CA ILE A 317 2.42 0.58 14.63
C ILE A 317 2.92 0.60 13.17
N THR A 318 3.13 -0.58 12.57
CA THR A 318 3.69 -0.76 11.21
C THR A 318 3.07 0.18 10.15
N PRO A 319 1.75 0.38 10.07
CA PRO A 319 1.14 1.29 9.09
C PRO A 319 1.67 2.74 9.16
N PHE A 320 2.04 3.22 10.36
CA PHE A 320 2.47 4.60 10.59
C PHE A 320 3.96 4.85 10.33
N PHE A 321 4.72 3.82 9.92
CA PHE A 321 6.13 4.01 9.57
C PHE A 321 6.31 4.89 8.32
N TYR A 322 5.33 4.88 7.40
CA TYR A 322 5.37 5.71 6.18
C TYR A 322 4.52 6.99 6.24
N ASP A 323 3.63 7.16 7.22
CA ASP A 323 2.82 8.39 7.38
C ASP A 323 3.64 9.65 7.72
N ASN A 324 4.95 9.49 7.88
CA ASN A 324 5.91 10.60 8.05
C ASN A 324 6.52 11.11 6.74
N LEU A 325 6.20 10.47 5.61
CA LEU A 325 6.65 10.86 4.27
C LEU A 325 5.64 11.74 3.53
N CYS A 326 4.76 12.46 4.23
CA CYS A 326 3.98 13.52 3.63
C CYS A 326 4.17 14.85 4.38
N ARG A 327 4.87 15.78 3.73
CA ARG A 327 4.86 17.20 4.08
C ARG A 327 3.47 17.77 3.81
N CYS A 328 2.70 17.97 4.88
CA CYS A 328 1.54 18.85 4.86
C CYS A 328 2.00 20.18 5.45
N ASP A 329 2.27 21.18 4.60
CA ASP A 329 2.54 22.54 5.09
C ASP A 329 1.35 22.99 5.93
N ALA A 330 1.60 23.19 7.23
CA ALA A 330 0.60 23.50 8.25
C ALA A 330 0.13 24.98 8.20
N GLY A 331 -0.04 25.53 7.00
CA GLY A 331 -0.24 26.96 6.76
C GLY A 331 -1.68 27.40 6.54
N ASP A 332 -2.60 26.52 6.15
CA ASP A 332 -3.98 26.92 5.86
C ASP A 332 -4.97 25.83 6.26
N LYS A 333 -6.04 26.24 6.95
CA LYS A 333 -7.07 25.32 7.45
C LYS A 333 -7.92 24.66 6.35
N ASP A 334 -7.77 25.09 5.10
CA ASP A 334 -8.58 24.62 3.96
C ASP A 334 -7.80 24.34 2.67
N THR A 335 -6.45 24.30 2.69
CA THR A 335 -5.67 24.16 1.45
C THR A 335 -5.38 22.69 1.10
N VAL A 336 -5.97 22.32 -0.04
CA VAL A 336 -5.86 21.06 -0.79
C VAL A 336 -4.39 20.68 -1.02
N CYS A 337 -4.01 19.45 -0.68
CA CYS A 337 -2.69 18.90 -1.02
C CYS A 337 -2.59 18.70 -2.53
N THR A 338 -2.10 19.71 -3.25
CA THR A 338 -1.77 19.61 -4.68
C THR A 338 -0.32 19.16 -4.83
N SER A 339 -0.06 17.85 -4.74
CA SER A 339 0.99 17.16 -5.51
C SER A 339 1.31 15.77 -4.94
N GLY A 340 0.94 14.72 -5.68
CA GLY A 340 1.76 13.51 -5.93
C GLY A 340 2.17 12.57 -4.77
N CYS A 341 1.97 12.94 -3.51
CA CYS A 341 2.28 12.04 -2.40
C CYS A 341 1.50 10.73 -2.53
N GLY A 342 2.09 9.64 -2.06
CA GLY A 342 1.35 8.45 -1.61
C GLY A 342 0.36 8.74 -0.45
N CYS A 343 -0.02 10.00 -0.26
CA CYS A 343 -1.19 10.46 0.48
C CYS A 343 -2.40 10.36 -0.47
N ILE A 344 -3.11 9.25 -0.38
CA ILE A 344 -3.91 8.70 -1.47
C ILE A 344 -5.29 9.37 -1.68
N SER A 345 -5.40 10.69 -1.59
CA SER A 345 -6.74 11.20 -1.24
C SER A 345 -7.02 12.70 -1.38
N CYS A 346 -6.58 13.37 -2.44
CA CYS A 346 -7.05 14.74 -2.72
C CYS A 346 -8.08 14.85 -3.84
N ASP A 347 -8.11 13.94 -4.81
CA ASP A 347 -8.90 14.21 -6.03
C ASP A 347 -10.29 13.56 -6.07
N VAL A 348 -10.52 12.47 -5.32
CA VAL A 348 -11.83 11.77 -5.32
C VAL A 348 -12.97 12.65 -4.78
N TRP A 349 -12.67 13.62 -3.91
CA TRP A 349 -13.69 14.49 -3.30
C TRP A 349 -13.80 15.87 -3.93
N CYS A 350 -12.80 16.33 -4.70
CA CYS A 350 -12.93 17.59 -5.43
C CYS A 350 -13.97 17.50 -6.55
N ASP A 351 -14.06 16.36 -7.24
CA ASP A 351 -15.05 16.15 -8.30
C ASP A 351 -16.46 15.89 -7.76
N ASP A 352 -16.60 15.14 -6.66
CA ASP A 352 -17.92 14.90 -6.05
C ASP A 352 -18.46 16.13 -5.30
N ILE A 353 -17.60 16.95 -4.67
CA ILE A 353 -18.02 18.25 -4.12
C ILE A 353 -18.34 19.24 -5.24
N LYS A 354 -17.56 19.31 -6.33
CA LYS A 354 -17.90 20.18 -7.47
C LYS A 354 -19.23 19.78 -8.09
N ARG A 355 -19.48 18.48 -8.30
CA ARG A 355 -20.78 17.99 -8.78
C ARG A 355 -21.92 18.25 -7.80
N ALA A 356 -21.69 18.11 -6.49
CA ALA A 356 -22.69 18.41 -5.47
C ALA A 356 -22.93 19.92 -5.26
N ALA A 357 -21.95 20.77 -5.55
CA ALA A 357 -22.06 22.23 -5.53
C ALA A 357 -22.78 22.75 -6.78
N ASP A 358 -22.47 22.20 -7.96
CA ASP A 358 -23.17 22.53 -9.21
C ASP A 358 -24.64 22.08 -9.18
N PHE A 359 -24.97 20.99 -8.49
CA PHE A 359 -26.36 20.56 -8.27
C PHE A 359 -27.14 21.45 -7.28
N ARG A 360 -26.45 22.11 -6.34
CA ARG A 360 -27.08 23.10 -5.43
C ARG A 360 -27.24 24.47 -6.07
N CYS A 361 -26.37 24.85 -7.01
CA CYS A 361 -26.51 26.10 -7.77
C CYS A 361 -27.65 26.06 -8.80
N THR A 362 -28.16 24.88 -9.16
CA THR A 362 -29.31 24.72 -10.07
C THR A 362 -30.66 24.61 -9.37
N THR A 363 -30.70 24.57 -8.04
CA THR A 363 -31.95 24.42 -7.26
C THR A 363 -32.01 25.42 -6.09
N GLY A 364 -32.07 26.72 -6.40
CA GLY A 364 -32.17 27.76 -5.37
C GLY A 364 -32.79 29.07 -5.84
N LYS A 365 -34.11 29.20 -5.62
CA LYS A 365 -34.92 30.43 -5.48
C LYS A 365 -35.31 31.21 -6.75
N THR A 366 -36.53 30.91 -7.18
CA THR A 366 -37.53 31.86 -7.66
C THR A 366 -37.75 33.01 -6.66
N GLY A 367 -37.80 34.27 -7.13
CA GLY A 367 -38.25 35.41 -6.32
C GLY A 367 -37.85 36.81 -6.80
N ALA A 368 -38.72 37.41 -7.62
CA ALA A 368 -39.04 38.85 -7.76
C ALA A 368 -38.01 39.85 -8.34
N GLY A 369 -38.44 40.59 -9.39
CA GLY A 369 -37.98 41.95 -9.73
C GLY A 369 -37.69 42.19 -11.23
N GLN A 370 -38.60 42.89 -11.93
CA GLN A 370 -38.56 43.32 -13.34
C GLN A 370 -37.30 44.17 -13.68
N GLU A 371 -36.73 44.13 -14.90
CA GLU A 371 -37.17 44.88 -16.10
C GLU A 371 -36.67 44.29 -17.45
N ASN A 372 -37.29 44.77 -18.53
CA ASN A 372 -37.50 44.18 -19.86
C ASN A 372 -36.36 44.31 -20.92
N VAL A 373 -36.07 43.20 -21.64
CA VAL A 373 -36.06 42.98 -23.13
C VAL A 373 -35.01 43.74 -24.01
N PRO A 374 -34.49 43.24 -25.18
CA PRO A 374 -34.79 42.01 -25.96
C PRO A 374 -33.60 41.10 -26.32
N MET A 375 -33.94 39.91 -26.82
CA MET A 375 -33.07 39.01 -27.58
C MET A 375 -32.42 39.71 -28.79
N ALA A 376 -31.11 39.53 -28.94
CA ALA A 376 -30.43 39.60 -30.22
C ALA A 376 -29.63 38.29 -30.40
N ALA A 377 -30.01 37.52 -31.40
CA ALA A 377 -29.25 36.38 -31.89
C ALA A 377 -27.95 36.89 -32.52
N GLY A 378 -26.81 36.41 -32.02
CA GLY A 378 -25.49 36.65 -32.59
C GLY A 378 -24.52 35.57 -32.12
N ASN A 379 -23.89 34.89 -33.07
CA ASN A 379 -22.82 33.93 -32.85
C ASN A 379 -21.76 34.50 -31.89
N GLY A 380 -21.53 33.80 -30.77
CA GLY A 380 -20.56 34.19 -29.75
C GLY A 380 -19.71 33.00 -29.32
N GLN A 381 -18.43 33.07 -29.66
CA GLN A 381 -17.35 32.23 -29.16
C GLN A 381 -17.35 32.24 -27.62
N CYS A 382 -17.25 31.07 -26.98
CA CYS A 382 -16.84 31.00 -25.56
C CYS A 382 -15.33 31.29 -25.50
N GLY A 383 -14.99 32.53 -25.22
CA GLY A 383 -13.63 32.98 -24.92
C GLY A 383 -13.17 32.59 -23.51
N ASP A 384 -11.92 32.17 -23.46
CA ASP A 384 -10.92 32.28 -22.40
C ASP A 384 -11.39 32.73 -21.00
N ILE A 385 -11.34 31.79 -20.04
CA ILE A 385 -11.04 32.13 -18.64
C ILE A 385 -9.54 31.88 -18.44
N ALA A 386 -8.78 32.95 -18.63
CA ALA A 386 -7.37 33.05 -18.29
C ALA A 386 -7.17 32.88 -16.78
N CYS A 387 -6.51 31.80 -16.36
CA CYS A 387 -6.00 31.68 -14.99
C CYS A 387 -4.60 32.30 -14.93
N ASN A 388 -4.57 33.52 -14.41
CA ASN A 388 -3.42 34.43 -14.36
C ASN A 388 -2.32 33.88 -13.42
N ARG A 389 -1.26 33.27 -13.94
CA ARG A 389 -0.01 33.01 -13.18
C ARG A 389 0.83 34.30 -13.14
N SER A 390 0.66 35.06 -12.07
CA SER A 390 1.56 36.17 -11.70
C SER A 390 2.95 35.63 -11.37
N TYR A 391 3.87 35.66 -12.33
CA TYR A 391 5.30 35.69 -12.08
C TYR A 391 5.66 37.05 -11.47
N ARG A 392 5.97 37.11 -10.17
CA ARG A 392 6.61 38.28 -9.57
C ARG A 392 8.11 38.03 -9.47
N ARG A 393 8.86 38.73 -10.32
CA ARG A 393 10.31 38.96 -10.21
C ARG A 393 10.65 39.64 -8.89
N SER A 394 11.69 39.13 -8.26
CA SER A 394 12.71 39.84 -7.46
C SER A 394 13.94 38.94 -7.57
N GLY A 395 15.02 39.26 -8.28
CA GLY A 395 15.70 40.53 -8.42
C GLY A 395 16.94 40.50 -7.51
N LEU A 396 18.09 40.08 -8.04
CA LEU A 396 19.44 40.60 -7.73
C LEU A 396 20.51 39.78 -8.46
N LEU A 397 21.10 40.46 -9.46
CA LEU A 397 22.35 40.25 -10.23
C LEU A 397 22.53 38.96 -11.03
#